data_AF-A0A519YR14-F1
#
_entry.id   AF-A0A519YR14-F1
#
_cell.length_a   1.000
_cell.length_b   1.000
_cell.length_c   1.000
_cell.angle_alpha   90.00
_cell.angle_beta   90.00
_cell.angle_gamma   90.00
#
_symmetry.space_group_name_H-M   'P 1'
#
loop_
_entity.id
_entity.type
_entity.pdbx_description
1 polymer ?
#
loop_
_entity_poly.entity_id
_entity_poly.type
_entity_poly.pdbx_seq_one_letter_code
_entity_poly.pdbx_strand_id
1 'polypeptide(L)'
;MPFVALAACGSASEEPTETAAPTEAPTSDIVGTATLNLADGTSVGTAELTGGADAVSIAIVLSGLPEGPHAVHLHTTGKCDAPDFGSAGGHLN
;
A
#
# COMPACT_ATOMS: atom_id res chain seq x y z
N MET A 1 6.03 -59.13 14.72
CA MET A 1 7.02 -58.86 15.79
C MET A 1 8.37 -58.64 15.11
N PRO A 2 9.23 -57.69 15.52
CA PRO A 2 9.24 -56.96 16.79
C PRO A 2 9.14 -55.43 16.64
N PHE A 3 8.44 -54.82 17.61
CA PHE A 3 8.75 -53.47 18.07
C PHE A 3 10.17 -53.49 18.64
N VAL A 4 11.03 -52.58 18.19
CA VAL A 4 12.24 -52.22 18.91
C VAL A 4 12.07 -50.76 19.32
N ALA A 5 11.71 -50.58 20.60
CA ALA A 5 11.84 -49.30 21.28
C ALA A 5 13.23 -49.30 21.95
N LEU A 6 14.04 -48.29 21.64
CA LEU A 6 15.24 -47.98 22.40
C LEU A 6 15.11 -46.54 22.90
N ALA A 7 14.95 -46.42 24.22
CA ALA A 7 15.00 -45.16 24.94
C ALA A 7 16.47 -44.74 25.13
N ALA A 8 16.77 -43.46 24.92
CA ALA A 8 17.96 -42.81 25.45
C ALA A 8 17.56 -41.48 26.09
N CYS A 9 17.99 -41.32 27.33
CA CYS A 9 17.71 -40.22 28.22
C CYS A 9 18.84 -39.18 28.13
N GLY A 10 18.48 -37.89 28.11
CA GLY A 10 19.26 -36.81 28.72
C GLY A 10 20.43 -36.22 27.93
N SER A 11 20.21 -35.01 27.40
CA SER A 11 21.02 -33.83 27.72
C SER A 11 20.27 -32.58 27.28
N ALA A 12 19.72 -31.87 28.26
CA ALA A 12 19.37 -30.47 28.10
C ALA A 12 20.67 -29.68 28.01
N SER A 13 20.90 -29.01 26.88
CA SER A 13 21.72 -27.82 26.84
C SER A 13 21.01 -26.88 25.88
N GLU A 14 20.66 -25.74 26.43
CA GLU A 14 19.74 -24.76 25.90
C GLU A 14 20.20 -24.27 24.53
N GLU A 15 19.25 -24.19 23.60
CA GLU A 15 19.41 -23.39 22.39
C GLU A 15 19.79 -21.97 22.82
N PRO A 16 20.72 -21.29 22.12
CA PRO A 16 20.84 -19.86 22.31
C PRO A 16 19.53 -19.28 21.81
N THR A 17 18.65 -18.93 22.75
CA THR A 17 17.51 -18.06 22.52
C THR A 17 18.10 -16.71 22.12
N GLU A 18 18.44 -16.60 20.83
CA GLU A 18 18.45 -15.32 20.16
C GLU A 18 17.02 -14.80 20.32
N THR A 19 16.87 -13.83 21.24
CA THR A 19 15.72 -12.95 21.26
C THR A 19 15.71 -12.25 19.90
N ALA A 20 15.10 -12.91 18.92
CA ALA A 20 14.54 -12.23 17.78
C ALA A 20 13.46 -11.33 18.37
N ALA A 21 13.75 -10.03 18.40
CA ALA A 21 12.72 -9.02 18.53
C ALA A 21 11.58 -9.38 17.57
N PRO A 22 10.31 -9.11 17.92
CA PRO A 22 9.25 -9.28 16.94
C PRO A 22 9.61 -8.40 15.74
N THR A 23 9.91 -9.03 14.60
CA THR A 23 9.80 -8.36 13.32
C THR A 23 8.32 -8.00 13.21
N GLU A 24 7.98 -6.76 13.57
CA GLU A 24 6.75 -6.17 13.11
C GLU A 24 6.81 -6.24 11.58
N ALA A 25 5.97 -7.09 10.98
CA ALA A 25 5.74 -7.01 9.56
C ALA A 25 5.31 -5.57 9.24
N PRO A 26 5.83 -4.92 8.19
CA PRO A 26 5.44 -3.56 7.87
C PRO A 26 3.93 -3.54 7.63
N THR A 27 3.19 -2.94 8.56
CA THR A 27 1.74 -2.77 8.45
C THR A 27 1.49 -1.83 7.28
N SER A 28 0.84 -2.37 6.23
CA SER A 28 0.44 -1.60 5.07
C SER A 28 -1.00 -1.15 5.28
N ASP A 29 -1.20 0.13 5.58
CA ASP A 29 -2.51 0.71 5.89
C ASP A 29 -2.99 1.60 4.74
N ILE A 30 -4.30 1.63 4.50
CA ILE A 30 -4.89 2.61 3.59
C ILE A 30 -4.81 3.98 4.28
N VAL A 31 -3.99 4.86 3.71
CA VAL A 31 -3.73 6.21 4.25
C VAL A 31 -4.55 7.28 3.55
N GLY A 32 -5.21 6.96 2.43
CA GLY A 32 -6.08 7.88 1.74
C GLY A 32 -6.78 7.28 0.53
N THR A 33 -7.89 7.90 0.15
CA THR A 33 -8.62 7.60 -1.08
C THR A 33 -9.04 8.90 -1.77
N ALA A 34 -9.20 8.85 -3.09
CA ALA A 34 -9.67 9.99 -3.87
C ALA A 34 -10.61 9.52 -4.99
N THR A 35 -11.70 10.24 -5.20
CA THR A 35 -12.52 10.11 -6.42
C THR A 35 -11.97 11.04 -7.49
N LEU A 36 -11.75 10.51 -8.69
CA LEU A 36 -11.32 11.29 -9.84
C LEU A 36 -12.53 11.70 -10.68
N ASN A 37 -12.67 13.00 -10.93
CA ASN A 37 -13.77 13.58 -11.68
C ASN A 37 -13.24 14.39 -12.87
N LEU A 38 -14.00 14.42 -13.97
CA LEU A 38 -13.81 15.35 -15.07
C LEU A 38 -14.34 16.75 -14.73
N ALA A 39 -13.99 17.75 -15.55
CA ALA A 39 -14.38 19.14 -15.33
C ALA A 39 -15.91 19.37 -15.33
N ASP A 40 -16.67 18.48 -15.96
CA ASP A 40 -18.14 18.48 -15.95
C ASP A 40 -18.75 17.80 -14.71
N GLY A 41 -17.92 17.31 -13.78
CA GLY A 41 -18.32 16.62 -12.57
C GLY A 41 -18.50 15.10 -12.74
N THR A 42 -18.31 14.55 -13.94
CA THR A 42 -18.41 13.09 -14.17
C THR A 42 -17.31 12.35 -13.43
N SER A 43 -17.67 11.42 -12.55
CA SER A 43 -16.70 10.54 -11.90
C SER A 43 -16.21 9.48 -12.89
N VAL A 44 -14.89 9.34 -13.00
CA VAL A 44 -14.22 8.40 -13.90
C VAL A 44 -13.49 7.29 -13.18
N GLY A 45 -13.38 7.37 -11.84
CA GLY A 45 -12.78 6.31 -11.06
C GLY A 45 -12.24 6.78 -9.71
N THR A 46 -11.32 5.98 -9.16
CA THR A 46 -10.79 6.17 -7.81
C THR A 46 -9.29 5.92 -7.74
N ALA A 47 -8.63 6.58 -6.80
CA ALA A 47 -7.28 6.27 -6.36
C ALA A 47 -7.30 5.84 -4.88
N GLU A 48 -6.52 4.82 -4.55
CA GLU A 48 -6.25 4.38 -3.19
C GLU A 48 -4.76 4.49 -2.90
N LEU A 49 -4.42 5.06 -1.74
CA LEU A 49 -3.06 5.22 -1.28
C LEU A 49 -2.85 4.29 -0.08
N THR A 50 -1.87 3.40 -0.20
CA THR A 50 -1.46 2.49 0.88
C THR A 50 -0.08 2.90 1.37
N GLY A 51 0.03 3.26 2.64
CA GLY A 51 1.31 3.57 3.27
C GLY A 51 2.03 2.30 3.68
N GLY A 52 3.31 2.19 3.33
CA GLY A 52 4.25 1.21 3.88
C GLY A 52 5.35 1.91 4.68
N ALA A 53 6.38 1.17 5.09
CA ALA A 53 7.45 1.68 5.95
C ALA A 53 8.16 2.92 5.38
N ASP A 54 8.54 2.89 4.10
CA ASP A 54 9.33 3.95 3.44
C ASP A 54 8.69 4.47 2.14
N ALA A 55 7.52 3.96 1.75
CA ALA A 55 6.91 4.26 0.46
C ALA A 55 5.37 4.28 0.56
N VAL A 56 4.75 4.95 -0.42
CA VAL A 56 3.30 4.90 -0.64
C VAL A 56 3.04 4.22 -1.96
N SER A 57 2.20 3.19 -1.94
CA SER A 57 1.65 2.58 -3.15
C SER A 57 0.38 3.32 -3.56
N ILE A 58 0.20 3.56 -4.86
CA ILE A 58 -0.99 4.22 -5.39
C ILE A 58 -1.63 3.30 -6.43
N ALA A 59 -2.84 2.83 -6.14
CA ALA A 59 -3.65 2.08 -7.07
C ALA A 59 -4.71 3.00 -7.69
N ILE A 60 -4.75 3.07 -9.02
CA ILE A 60 -5.69 3.93 -9.76
C ILE A 60 -6.52 3.05 -10.69
N VAL A 61 -7.83 3.17 -10.59
CA VAL A 61 -8.79 2.49 -11.47
C VAL A 61 -9.62 3.56 -12.16
N LEU A 62 -9.54 3.60 -13.50
CA LEU A 62 -10.20 4.61 -14.33
C LEU A 62 -11.01 3.95 -15.45
N SER A 63 -12.06 4.62 -15.87
CA SER A 63 -12.94 4.20 -16.96
C SER A 63 -13.49 5.41 -17.72
N GLY A 64 -13.93 5.19 -18.97
CA GLY A 64 -14.56 6.24 -19.78
C GLY A 64 -13.61 7.32 -20.30
N LEU A 65 -12.29 7.14 -20.18
CA LEU A 65 -11.30 8.04 -20.75
C LEU A 65 -11.00 7.67 -22.22
N PRO A 66 -10.62 8.65 -23.06
CA PRO A 66 -10.14 8.39 -24.40
C PRO A 66 -8.95 7.41 -24.42
N GLU A 67 -8.86 6.61 -25.47
CA GLU A 67 -7.71 5.73 -25.66
C GLU A 67 -6.43 6.55 -25.85
N GLY A 68 -5.35 6.10 -25.20
CA GLY A 68 -4.04 6.75 -25.28
C GLY A 68 -3.33 6.83 -23.94
N PRO A 69 -2.11 7.38 -23.92
CA PRO A 69 -1.36 7.60 -22.69
C PRO A 69 -2.00 8.71 -21.84
N HIS A 70 -2.12 8.46 -20.54
CA HIS A 70 -2.56 9.43 -19.54
C HIS A 70 -1.47 9.58 -18.48
N ALA A 71 -1.02 10.81 -18.25
CA ALA A 71 -0.03 11.10 -17.21
C ALA A 71 -0.71 11.24 -15.85
N VAL A 72 -0.02 10.83 -14.79
CA VAL A 72 -0.46 10.96 -13.41
C VAL A 72 0.57 11.79 -12.65
N HIS A 73 0.09 12.81 -11.94
CA HIS A 73 0.91 13.64 -11.06
C HIS A 73 0.21 13.78 -9.71
N LEU A 74 0.99 13.92 -8.65
CA LEU A 74 0.49 14.35 -7.35
C LEU A 74 0.56 15.87 -7.27
N HIS A 75 -0.43 16.48 -6.64
CA HIS A 75 -0.50 17.92 -6.43
C HIS A 75 -0.37 18.27 -4.94
N THR A 76 0.10 19.48 -4.67
CA THR A 76 0.39 19.94 -3.30
C THR A 76 -0.85 20.15 -2.42
N THR A 77 -2.04 20.31 -3.01
CA THR A 77 -3.29 20.59 -2.30
C THR A 77 -4.39 19.62 -2.70
N GLY A 78 -5.05 18.99 -1.72
CA GLY A 78 -6.19 18.09 -1.93
C GLY A 78 -7.50 18.82 -2.24
N LYS A 79 -7.52 19.65 -3.30
CA LYS A 79 -8.73 20.35 -3.77
C LYS A 79 -8.86 20.23 -5.29
N CYS A 80 -10.01 19.78 -5.76
CA CYS A 80 -10.28 19.49 -7.18
C CYS A 80 -11.42 20.37 -7.72
N ASP A 81 -11.29 21.68 -7.62
CA ASP A 81 -12.30 22.62 -8.11
C ASP A 81 -12.21 22.75 -9.63
N ALA A 82 -13.29 22.42 -10.32
CA ALA A 82 -13.45 22.56 -11.77
C ALA A 82 -13.47 24.04 -12.21
N PRO A 83 -13.19 24.38 -13.48
CA PRO A 83 -12.97 23.46 -14.61
C PRO A 83 -11.50 23.11 -14.88
N ASP A 84 -10.55 23.86 -14.35
CA ASP A 84 -9.12 23.72 -14.66
C ASP A 84 -8.31 23.01 -13.56
N PHE A 85 -8.94 22.74 -12.40
CA PHE A 85 -8.31 22.11 -11.25
C PHE A 85 -7.10 22.88 -10.69
N GLY A 86 -7.01 24.19 -10.96
CA GLY A 86 -5.94 25.05 -10.46
C GLY A 86 -5.89 25.12 -8.92
N SER A 87 -7.01 24.83 -8.25
CA SER A 87 -7.10 24.73 -6.78
C SER A 87 -6.17 23.68 -6.17
N ALA A 88 -5.72 22.69 -6.96
CA ALA A 88 -4.81 21.64 -6.51
C ALA A 88 -3.38 22.15 -6.29
N GLY A 89 -3.04 23.32 -6.85
CA GLY A 89 -1.69 23.88 -6.80
C GLY A 89 -0.71 23.14 -7.72
N GLY A 90 0.59 23.35 -7.49
CA GLY A 90 1.66 22.74 -8.30
C GLY A 90 1.86 21.24 -8.06
N HIS A 91 2.78 20.65 -8.81
CA HIS A 91 3.20 19.25 -8.62
C HIS A 91 3.92 19.05 -7.29
N LEU A 92 3.66 17.93 -6.62
CA LEU A 92 4.43 17.42 -5.50
C LEU A 92 5.63 16.61 -6.04
N ASN A 93 6.85 16.95 -5.62
CA ASN A 93 8.11 16.32 -6.06
C ASN A 93 8.84 15.66 -4.90
#